data_AF-A0A1C6I7I6-F1
#
_entry.id   AF-A0A1C6I7I6-F1
#
_cell.length_a   1.000
_cell.length_b   1.000
_cell.length_c   1.000
_cell.angle_alpha   90.00
_cell.angle_beta   90.00
_cell.angle_gamma   90.00
#
_symmetry.space_group_name_H-M   'P 1'
#
loop_
_entity.id
_entity.type
_entity.pdbx_description
1 polymer ?
#
loop_
_entity_poly.entity_id
_entity_poly.type
_entity_poly.pdbx_seq_one_letter_code
_entity_poly.pdbx_strand_id
1 'polypeptide(L)' 'MPATEAQMRATAKWQKEKTDEVRFRVPKGERIVIQAHAKAQGETTTAFIKRAIREAMERDNAAK' A
#
# COMPACT_ATOMS: atom_id res chain seq x y z
N MET A 1 16.42 2.82 20.38
CA MET A 1 17.51 1.96 19.90
C MET A 1 17.61 2.15 18.39
N PRO A 2 18.71 2.68 17.84
CA PRO A 2 18.87 2.77 16.39
C PRO A 2 19.03 1.36 15.82
N ALA A 3 18.34 1.06 14.71
CA ALA A 3 18.46 -0.22 14.04
C ALA A 3 19.92 -0.44 13.62
N THR A 4 20.49 -1.60 13.95
CA THR A 4 21.87 -1.95 13.58
C THR A 4 22.01 -2.04 12.06
N GLU A 5 23.20 -1.78 11.53
CA GLU A 5 23.46 -1.86 10.07
C GLU A 5 23.04 -3.21 9.46
N ALA A 6 23.16 -4.28 10.24
CA ALA A 6 22.68 -5.61 9.86
C ALA A 6 21.16 -5.67 9.66
N GLN A 7 20.38 -5.00 10.52
CA GLN A 7 18.93 -4.89 10.38
C GLN A 7 18.56 -4.08 9.14
N MET A 8 19.24 -2.96 8.89
CA MET A 8 18.99 -2.15 7.67
C MET A 8 19.25 -2.94 6.38
N ARG A 9 20.34 -3.71 6.31
CA ARG A 9 20.64 -4.57 5.15
C ARG A 9 19.62 -5.70 4.98
N ALA A 10 19.16 -6.30 6.08
CA ALA A 10 18.12 -7.34 6.03
C ALA A 10 16.78 -6.77 5.53
N THR A 11 16.36 -5.60 6.02
CA THR A 11 15.13 -4.93 5.57
C THR A 11 15.23 -4.52 4.09
N ALA A 12 16.39 -4.06 3.63
CA ALA A 12 16.60 -3.72 2.22
C ALA A 12 16.55 -4.95 1.31
N LYS A 13 17.17 -6.07 1.72
CA LYS A 13 17.11 -7.33 0.97
C LYS A 13 15.68 -7.86 0.87
N TRP A 14 14.95 -7.87 1.98
CA TRP A 14 13.54 -8.31 2.00
C TRP A 14 12.65 -7.41 1.13
N GLN A 15 12.81 -6.09 1.21
CA GLN A 15 12.06 -5.17 0.35
C GLN A 15 12.30 -5.45 -1.13
N LYS A 16 13.56 -5.66 -1.54
CA LYS A 16 13.92 -5.90 -2.94
C LYS A 16 13.47 -7.27 -3.47
N GLU A 17 13.50 -8.32 -2.65
CA GLU A 17 13.17 -9.69 -3.09
C GLU A 17 11.69 -10.06 -2.93
N LYS A 18 10.96 -9.41 -2.02
CA LYS A 18 9.60 -9.83 -1.63
C LYS A 18 8.53 -8.79 -1.88
N THR A 19 8.89 -7.57 -2.28
CA THR A 19 7.95 -6.47 -2.40
C THR A 19 8.17 -5.69 -3.69
N ASP A 20 7.12 -5.53 -4.48
CA ASP A 20 7.11 -4.58 -5.58
C ASP A 20 6.71 -3.18 -5.07
N GLU A 21 7.52 -2.16 -5.40
CA GLU A 21 7.23 -0.77 -5.06
C GLU A 21 6.33 -0.15 -6.14
N VAL A 22 5.06 0.07 -5.81
CA VAL A 22 4.13 0.79 -6.68
C VAL A 22 4.08 2.26 -6.27
N ARG A 23 4.67 3.14 -7.09
CA ARG A 23 4.58 4.60 -6.89
C ARG A 23 3.31 5.14 -7.50
N PHE A 24 2.40 5.62 -6.66
CA PHE A 24 1.16 6.24 -7.09
C PHE A 24 1.19 7.75 -6.84
N ARG A 25 0.95 8.53 -7.88
CA ARG A 25 0.94 10.00 -7.81
C ARG A 25 -0.51 10.47 -7.90
N VAL A 26 -1.00 11.02 -6.79
CA VAL A 26 -2.33 11.63 -6.72
C VAL A 26 -2.24 13.15 -6.68
N PRO A 27 -3.27 13.86 -7.18
CA PRO A 27 -3.49 15.26 -6.90
C PRO A 27 -3.32 15.63 -5.43
N LYS A 28 -2.85 16.85 -5.17
CA LYS A 28 -2.71 17.37 -3.80
C LYS A 28 -4.09 17.43 -3.13
N GLY A 29 -4.19 16.90 -1.92
CA GLY A 29 -5.44 16.82 -1.15
C GLY A 29 -6.13 15.46 -1.23
N GLU A 30 -5.98 14.74 -2.33
CA GLU A 30 -6.66 13.45 -2.54
C GLU A 30 -6.12 12.36 -1.61
N ARG A 31 -4.82 12.41 -1.26
CA ARG A 31 -4.25 11.54 -0.21
C ARG A 31 -4.99 11.66 1.12
N ILE A 32 -5.46 12.86 1.47
CA ILE A 32 -6.18 13.11 2.74
C ILE A 32 -7.55 12.44 2.67
N VAL A 33 -8.24 12.54 1.54
CA VAL A 33 -9.54 11.89 1.31
C VAL A 33 -9.40 10.36 1.42
N ILE A 34 -8.40 9.78 0.74
CA ILE A 34 -8.13 8.34 0.81
C ILE A 34 -7.81 7.90 2.24
N GLN A 35 -7.01 8.69 2.96
CA GLN A 35 -6.68 8.40 4.36
C GLN A 35 -7.90 8.50 5.29
N ALA A 36 -8.76 9.50 5.10
CA ALA A 36 -9.99 9.65 5.87
C ALA A 36 -10.95 8.48 5.62
N HIS A 37 -11.08 8.05 4.37
CA HIS A 37 -11.90 6.90 4.00
C HIS A 37 -11.37 5.59 4.60
N ALA A 38 -10.07 5.36 4.52
CA ALA A 38 -9.43 4.19 5.13
C ALA A 38 -9.66 4.18 6.67
N LYS A 39 -9.47 5.33 7.33
CA LYS A 39 -9.76 5.47 8.77
C LYS A 39 -11.21 5.19 9.12
N ALA A 40 -12.16 5.66 8.31
CA ALA A 40 -13.58 5.40 8.52
C ALA A 40 -13.93 3.90 8.44
N GLN A 41 -13.17 3.13 7.66
CA GLN A 41 -13.29 1.67 7.58
C GLN A 41 -12.47 0.92 8.63
N GLY A 42 -11.71 1.61 9.48
CA GLY A 42 -10.82 0.99 10.45
C GLY A 42 -9.55 0.37 9.84
N GLU A 43 -9.24 0.71 8.58
CA GLU A 43 -8.08 0.17 7.85
C GLU A 43 -6.98 1.23 7.69
N THR A 44 -5.75 0.78 7.45
CA THR A 44 -4.66 1.68 7.05
C THR A 44 -4.84 2.10 5.58
N THR A 45 -4.37 3.29 5.20
CA THR A 45 -4.40 3.76 3.81
C THR A 45 -3.82 2.71 2.84
N THR A 46 -2.72 2.06 3.21
CA THR A 46 -2.09 1.01 2.39
C THR A 46 -2.95 -0.24 2.27
N ALA A 47 -3.58 -0.68 3.36
CA ALA A 47 -4.49 -1.83 3.33
C ALA A 47 -5.71 -1.54 2.45
N PHE A 48 -6.31 -0.35 2.60
CA PHE A 48 -7.41 0.11 1.77
C PHE A 48 -7.05 0.12 0.28
N ILE A 49 -5.88 0.66 -0.09
CA ILE A 49 -5.42 0.67 -1.49
C ILE A 49 -5.29 -0.77 -2.03
N LYS A 50 -4.66 -1.68 -1.27
CA LYS A 50 -4.52 -3.08 -1.69
C LYS A 50 -5.88 -3.76 -1.89
N ARG A 51 -6.81 -3.54 -0.96
CA ARG A 51 -8.18 -4.08 -1.03
C ARG A 51 -8.93 -3.53 -2.23
N ALA A 52 -8.90 -2.22 -2.44
CA ALA A 52 -9.56 -1.56 -3.56
C ALA A 52 -9.06 -2.06 -4.92
N ILE A 53 -7.74 -2.25 -5.09
CA ILE A 53 -7.16 -2.80 -6.32
C ILE A 53 -7.63 -4.25 -6.53
N ARG A 54 -7.60 -5.08 -5.48
CA ARG A 54 -8.03 -6.48 -5.57
C ARG A 54 -9.51 -6.60 -5.93
N GLU A 55 -10.38 -5.85 -5.27
CA GLU A 55 -11.81 -5.82 -5.55
C GLU A 55 -12.12 -5.31 -6.96
N ALA A 56 -11.36 -4.32 -7.45
CA ALA A 56 -11.49 -3.84 -8.82
C ALA A 56 -11.11 -4.93 -9.83
N MET A 57 -9.96 -5.61 -9.63
CA MET A 57 -9.55 -6.72 -10.49
C MET A 57 -10.55 -7.88 -10.47
N GLU A 58 -11.07 -8.24 -9.29
CA GLU A 58 -12.07 -9.31 -9.15
C GLU A 58 -13.39 -8.93 -9.85
N ARG A 59 -13.86 -7.69 -9.71
CA ARG A 59 -15.04 -7.18 -10.42
C ARG A 59 -14.86 -7.17 -11.94
N ASP A 60 -13.71 -6.68 -12.42
CA ASP A 60 -13.41 -6.63 -13.85
C ASP A 60 -13.29 -8.03 -14.47
N ASN A 61 -12.76 -9.00 -13.71
CA ASN A 61 -12.67 -10.39 -14.16
C ASN A 61 -14.01 -11.13 -14.10
N ALA A 62 -14.90 -10.76 -13.18
CA ALA A 62 -16.26 -11.31 -13.10
C ALA A 62 -17.21 -10.73 -14.15
N ALA A 63 -16.92 -9.52 -14.66
CA ALA A 63 -17.67 -8.87 -15.73
C ALA A 63 -17.19 -9.27 -17.14
N LYS A 64 -16.22 -10.18 -17.24
CA LYS A 64 -15.61 -10.64 -18.49
C LYS A 64 -16.08 -12.05 -18.84
#